data_AF-A0AAV6GNH0-F1
#
_entry.id   AF-A0AAV6GNH0-F1
#
_cell.length_a   1.000
_cell.length_b   1.000
_cell.length_c   1.000
_cell.angle_alpha   90.00
_cell.angle_beta   90.00
_cell.angle_gamma   90.00
#
_symmetry.space_group_name_H-M   'P 1'
#
loop_
_entity.id
_entity.type
_entity.pdbx_description
1 polymer ?
#
loop_
_entity_poly.entity_id
_entity_poly.type
_entity_poly.pdbx_seq_one_letter_code
_entity_poly.pdbx_strand_id
1 'polypeptide(L)'
;MNAVGCCGLQLYNFGETVSIVFWTDTWRPESFYDKIKRNRDAGMHTLCLLDIKVKEQSMENLMRGRKVYDPPRYMTVAQAAGQLLEIIQNRRERGDDLALTEETVCVGLSRVGSDDQLIRAGSLRELASCDLGAPLHSMLVTGHLHPLEVDMLRLFCSDTNGLQSLKMTDSSTYIS
;
A
#
# COMPACT_ATOMS: atom_id res chain seq x y z
N MET A 1 -2.05 14.36 4.79
CA MET A 1 -1.25 13.26 5.37
C MET A 1 -1.64 12.96 6.82
N ASN A 2 -2.04 13.95 7.62
CA ASN A 2 -2.23 13.82 9.08
C ASN A 2 -3.14 12.68 9.56
N ALA A 3 -4.19 12.36 8.79
CA ALA A 3 -5.14 11.31 9.17
C ALA A 3 -4.49 9.92 9.29
N VAL A 4 -3.45 9.62 8.51
CA VAL A 4 -2.78 8.31 8.59
C VAL A 4 -1.91 8.16 9.85
N GLY A 5 -1.70 9.24 10.62
CA GLY A 5 -1.00 9.16 11.92
C GLY A 5 -1.70 8.23 12.92
N CYS A 6 -2.97 7.89 12.71
CA CYS A 6 -3.69 6.91 13.53
C CYS A 6 -3.08 5.50 13.51
N CYS A 7 -2.25 5.18 12.50
CA CYS A 7 -1.55 3.89 12.43
C CYS A 7 -0.27 3.83 13.28
N GLY A 8 0.14 4.95 13.90
CA GLY A 8 1.33 4.98 14.77
C GLY A 8 2.62 5.40 14.10
N LEU A 9 2.64 5.53 12.77
CA LEU A 9 3.83 5.98 12.05
C LEU A 9 4.04 7.48 12.21
N GLN A 10 5.29 7.88 12.38
CA GLN A 10 5.70 9.26 12.55
C GLN A 10 5.57 10.02 11.23
N LEU A 11 4.69 11.03 11.22
CA LEU A 11 4.38 11.81 10.01
C LEU A 11 5.59 12.49 9.37
N TYR A 12 6.63 12.82 10.15
CA TYR A 12 7.87 13.41 9.65
C TYR A 12 8.75 12.44 8.86
N ASN A 13 8.51 11.13 8.98
CA ASN A 13 9.28 10.09 8.30
C ASN A 13 8.64 9.68 6.95
N PHE A 14 7.63 10.41 6.47
CA PHE A 14 6.99 10.15 5.18
C PHE A 14 7.68 10.88 4.03
N GLY A 15 7.96 10.15 2.96
CA GLY A 15 8.51 10.67 1.72
C GLY A 15 7.43 11.08 0.70
N GLU A 16 7.80 11.02 -0.59
CA GLU A 16 6.88 11.36 -1.68
C GLU A 16 5.65 10.44 -1.66
N THR A 17 4.44 11.02 -1.63
CA THR A 17 3.20 10.24 -1.76
C THR A 17 3.02 9.74 -3.19
N VAL A 18 2.53 8.51 -3.34
CA VAL A 18 2.33 7.87 -4.65
C VAL A 18 0.87 7.51 -4.89
N SER A 19 0.53 7.27 -6.15
CA SER A 19 -0.79 6.74 -6.55
C SER A 19 -0.61 5.39 -7.24
N ILE A 20 -1.27 4.36 -6.72
CA ILE A 20 -1.33 3.04 -7.34
C ILE A 20 -2.61 3.00 -8.17
N VAL A 21 -2.46 2.76 -9.46
CA VAL A 21 -3.53 2.85 -10.47
C VAL A 21 -4.01 1.47 -10.88
N PHE A 22 -5.27 1.35 -11.31
CA PHE A 22 -5.75 0.09 -11.86
C PHE A 22 -4.97 -0.27 -13.12
N TRP A 23 -4.45 -1.49 -13.16
CA TRP A 23 -3.95 -2.09 -14.38
C TRP A 23 -5.09 -2.46 -15.33
N THR A 24 -4.79 -2.38 -16.62
CA THR A 24 -5.61 -2.94 -17.69
C THR A 24 -4.81 -3.98 -18.45
N ASP A 25 -5.45 -4.68 -19.39
CA ASP A 25 -4.77 -5.70 -20.20
C ASP A 25 -3.64 -5.11 -21.06
N THR A 26 -3.77 -3.86 -21.47
CA THR A 26 -2.81 -3.18 -22.36
C THR A 26 -1.92 -2.16 -21.63
N TRP A 27 -2.17 -1.88 -20.35
CA TRP A 27 -1.46 -0.84 -19.61
C TRP A 27 -1.25 -1.23 -18.15
N ARG A 28 0.00 -1.55 -17.82
CA ARG A 28 0.46 -1.95 -16.48
C ARG A 28 1.65 -1.10 -16.04
N PRO A 29 1.43 0.17 -15.64
CA PRO A 29 2.53 1.03 -15.21
C PRO A 29 3.14 0.52 -13.91
N GLU A 30 4.46 0.61 -13.81
CA GLU A 30 5.22 0.28 -12.59
C GLU A 30 5.89 1.52 -11.96
N SER A 31 5.72 2.71 -12.53
CA SER A 31 6.50 3.91 -12.17
C SER A 31 6.31 4.38 -10.71
N PHE A 32 5.19 4.04 -10.08
CA PHE A 32 4.97 4.30 -8.66
C PHE A 32 5.91 3.45 -7.78
N TYR A 33 6.34 2.27 -8.22
CA TYR A 33 7.32 1.45 -7.52
C TYR A 33 8.66 2.18 -7.41
N ASP A 34 9.11 2.86 -8.46
CA ASP A 34 10.39 3.60 -8.44
C ASP A 34 10.38 4.73 -7.40
N LYS A 35 9.21 5.34 -7.19
CA LYS A 35 9.02 6.35 -6.14
C LYS A 35 9.04 5.72 -4.75
N ILE A 36 8.34 4.58 -4.57
CA ILE A 36 8.38 3.81 -3.31
C ILE A 36 9.82 3.38 -2.99
N LYS A 37 10.56 2.88 -3.99
CA LYS A 37 11.98 2.53 -3.87
C LYS A 37 12.81 3.71 -3.41
N ARG A 38 12.72 4.88 -4.07
CA ARG A 38 13.46 6.08 -3.66
C ARG A 38 13.18 6.49 -2.21
N ASN A 39 11.91 6.42 -1.77
CA ASN A 39 11.57 6.71 -0.38
C ASN A 39 12.20 5.68 0.57
N ARG A 40 12.07 4.40 0.26
CA ARG A 40 12.55 3.30 1.11
C ARG A 40 14.08 3.27 1.21
N ASP A 41 14.79 3.53 0.11
CA ASP A 41 16.25 3.68 0.07
C ASP A 41 16.72 4.85 0.97
N ALA A 42 15.86 5.86 1.17
CA ALA A 42 16.09 6.97 2.10
C ALA A 42 15.53 6.73 3.52
N GLY A 43 15.05 5.52 3.82
CA GLY A 43 14.45 5.16 5.10
C GLY A 43 13.04 5.73 5.35
N MET A 44 12.42 6.35 4.36
CA MET A 44 11.12 7.01 4.50
C MET A 44 9.93 6.07 4.23
N HIS A 45 8.84 6.31 4.96
CA HIS A 45 7.53 5.70 4.69
C HIS A 45 6.91 6.28 3.43
N THR A 46 6.09 5.48 2.75
CA THR A 46 5.36 5.93 1.56
C THR A 46 3.86 5.77 1.77
N LEU A 47 3.13 6.89 1.70
CA LEU A 47 1.67 6.86 1.56
C LEU A 47 1.32 6.53 0.10
N CYS A 48 0.60 5.43 -0.10
CA CYS A 48 0.06 4.99 -1.37
C CYS A 48 -1.44 5.28 -1.40
N LEU A 49 -1.83 6.28 -2.19
CA LEU A 49 -3.23 6.54 -2.52
C LEU A 49 -3.68 5.54 -3.58
N LEU A 50 -4.86 4.96 -3.39
CA LEU A 50 -5.37 3.89 -4.25
C LEU A 50 -6.39 4.45 -5.25
N ASP A 51 -6.39 3.91 -6.45
CA ASP A 51 -7.19 4.40 -7.56
C ASP A 51 -8.69 4.37 -7.28
N ILE A 52 -9.39 5.35 -7.85
CA ILE A 52 -10.83 5.50 -7.75
C ILE A 52 -11.38 5.80 -9.14
N LYS A 53 -12.18 4.86 -9.66
CA LYS A 53 -12.86 4.99 -10.95
C LYS A 53 -14.34 5.18 -10.72
N VAL A 54 -14.80 6.43 -10.83
CA VAL A 54 -16.22 6.81 -10.68
C VAL A 54 -16.70 7.41 -11.98
N LYS A 55 -17.91 7.06 -12.43
CA LYS A 55 -18.54 7.64 -13.63
C LYS A 55 -17.70 7.43 -14.90
N GLU A 56 -16.97 6.33 -15.01
CA GLU A 56 -16.36 5.93 -16.29
C GLU A 56 -17.45 5.41 -17.23
N GLN A 57 -17.33 5.69 -18.52
CA GLN A 57 -18.17 5.10 -19.55
C GLN A 57 -17.36 4.01 -20.24
N SER A 58 -17.93 2.82 -20.42
CA SER A 58 -17.32 1.82 -21.29
C SER A 58 -17.06 2.42 -22.69
N MET A 59 -15.98 1.98 -23.33
CA MET A 59 -15.61 2.45 -24.67
C MET A 59 -16.77 2.29 -25.67
N GLU A 60 -17.52 1.19 -25.57
CA GLU A 60 -18.69 0.91 -26.41
C GLU A 60 -19.82 1.93 -26.20
N ASN A 61 -20.16 2.25 -24.95
CA ASN A 61 -21.18 3.25 -24.62
C ASN A 61 -20.75 4.65 -25.08
N LEU A 62 -19.47 5.00 -24.92
CA LEU A 62 -18.91 6.27 -25.39
C LEU A 62 -18.98 6.38 -26.92
N MET A 63 -18.53 5.35 -27.65
CA MET A 63 -18.58 5.30 -29.12
C MET A 63 -20.01 5.39 -29.66
N ARG A 64 -21.00 4.89 -28.91
CA ARG A 64 -22.43 4.94 -29.26
C ARG A 64 -23.16 6.18 -28.73
N GLY A 65 -22.47 7.12 -28.07
CA GLY A 65 -23.06 8.32 -27.49
C GLY A 65 -24.04 8.08 -26.34
N ARG A 66 -24.00 6.89 -25.72
CA ARG A 66 -24.88 6.51 -24.60
C ARG A 66 -24.23 6.94 -23.28
N LYS A 67 -24.94 7.75 -22.50
CA LYS A 67 -24.52 8.16 -21.14
C LYS A 67 -24.78 7.06 -20.11
N VAL A 68 -24.23 5.87 -20.33
CA VAL A 68 -24.29 4.75 -19.40
C VAL A 68 -22.93 4.62 -18.73
N TYR A 69 -22.93 4.76 -17.41
CA TYR A 69 -21.72 4.72 -16.59
C TYR A 69 -21.56 3.36 -15.95
N ASP A 70 -20.33 2.88 -15.89
CA ASP A 70 -19.98 1.68 -15.17
C ASP A 70 -20.11 1.91 -13.66
N PRO A 71 -20.39 0.85 -12.87
CA PRO A 71 -20.44 0.96 -11.43
C PRO A 71 -19.09 1.47 -10.89
N PRO A 72 -19.10 2.28 -9.82
CA PRO A 72 -17.88 2.84 -9.27
C PRO A 72 -16.96 1.74 -8.74
N ARG A 73 -15.67 1.84 -9.07
CA ARG A 73 -14.63 0.91 -8.63
C ARG A 73 -13.63 1.65 -7.75
N TYR A 74 -13.37 1.09 -6.58
CA TYR A 74 -12.40 1.59 -5.63
C TYR A 74 -11.35 0.52 -5.43
N MET A 75 -10.08 0.86 -5.62
CA MET A 75 -9.01 -0.10 -5.44
C MET A 75 -8.87 -0.47 -3.96
N THR A 76 -8.85 -1.77 -3.67
CA THR A 76 -8.61 -2.28 -2.33
C THR A 76 -7.11 -2.38 -2.03
N VAL A 77 -6.76 -2.46 -0.74
CA VAL A 77 -5.39 -2.72 -0.30
C VAL A 77 -4.90 -4.06 -0.85
N ALA A 78 -5.74 -5.10 -0.83
CA ALA A 78 -5.41 -6.40 -1.38
C ALA A 78 -5.04 -6.34 -2.87
N GLN A 79 -5.80 -5.59 -3.67
CA GLN A 79 -5.48 -5.39 -5.09
C GLN A 79 -4.16 -4.63 -5.29
N ALA A 80 -3.95 -3.56 -4.54
CA ALA A 80 -2.72 -2.76 -4.61
C ALA A 80 -1.48 -3.56 -4.19
N ALA A 81 -1.58 -4.33 -3.11
CA ALA A 81 -0.54 -5.23 -2.65
C ALA A 81 -0.26 -6.35 -3.66
N GLY A 82 -1.30 -6.92 -4.26
CA GLY A 82 -1.17 -7.89 -5.35
C GLY A 82 -0.41 -7.34 -6.56
N GLN A 83 -0.69 -6.10 -6.98
CA GLN A 83 0.08 -5.45 -8.05
C GLN A 83 1.55 -5.26 -7.67
N LEU A 84 1.85 -4.82 -6.44
CA LEU A 84 3.23 -4.68 -5.98
C LEU A 84 3.97 -6.03 -5.95
N LEU A 85 3.31 -7.12 -5.54
CA LEU A 85 3.88 -8.47 -5.58
C LEU A 85 4.22 -8.89 -7.02
N GLU A 86 3.34 -8.63 -7.98
CA GLU A 86 3.62 -8.92 -9.40
C GLU A 86 4.79 -8.09 -9.92
N ILE A 87 4.88 -6.80 -9.55
CA ILE A 87 6.03 -5.94 -9.90
C ILE A 87 7.32 -6.51 -9.31
N ILE A 88 7.32 -6.91 -8.03
CA ILE A 88 8.49 -7.50 -7.36
C ILE A 88 8.95 -8.75 -8.12
N GLN A 89 8.02 -9.63 -8.50
CA GLN A 89 8.35 -10.82 -9.28
C GLN A 89 8.96 -10.45 -10.65
N ASN A 90 8.30 -9.59 -11.41
CA ASN A 90 8.77 -9.18 -12.75
C ASN A 90 10.17 -8.55 -12.70
N ARG A 91 10.43 -7.70 -11.69
CA ARG A 91 11.72 -7.04 -11.50
C ARG A 91 12.80 -8.00 -11.03
N ARG A 92 12.45 -8.98 -10.18
CA ARG A 92 13.35 -10.06 -9.78
C ARG A 92 13.83 -10.87 -10.99
N GLU A 93 12.93 -11.20 -11.92
CA GLU A 93 13.25 -11.94 -13.14
C GLU A 93 14.16 -11.13 -14.10
N ARG A 94 14.04 -9.80 -14.08
CA ARG A 94 14.93 -8.88 -14.84
C ARG A 94 16.31 -8.69 -14.18
N GLY A 95 16.46 -9.08 -12.91
CA GLY A 95 17.68 -8.86 -12.14
C GLY A 95 17.83 -7.44 -11.57
N ASP A 96 16.72 -6.72 -11.42
CA ASP A 96 16.71 -5.37 -10.86
C ASP A 96 16.96 -5.39 -9.34
N ASP A 97 17.49 -4.29 -8.81
CA ASP A 97 17.60 -4.07 -7.37
C ASP A 97 16.21 -3.80 -6.74
N LEU A 98 15.81 -4.68 -5.82
CA LEU A 98 14.47 -4.67 -5.21
C LEU A 98 14.50 -3.92 -3.89
N ALA A 99 13.65 -2.89 -3.76
CA ALA A 99 13.43 -2.23 -2.48
C ALA A 99 12.39 -2.96 -1.62
N LEU A 100 11.50 -3.73 -2.26
CA LEU A 100 10.38 -4.42 -1.63
C LEU A 100 10.52 -5.92 -1.81
N THR A 101 10.04 -6.64 -0.81
CA THR A 101 9.89 -8.09 -0.77
C THR A 101 8.48 -8.44 -0.33
N GLU A 102 8.12 -9.70 -0.47
CA GLU A 102 6.87 -10.26 0.03
C GLU A 102 6.70 -10.05 1.55
N GLU A 103 7.83 -9.97 2.28
CA GLU A 103 7.90 -9.80 3.73
C GLU A 103 8.01 -8.34 4.19
N THR A 104 8.03 -7.40 3.24
CA THR A 104 8.07 -5.96 3.54
C THR A 104 6.84 -5.55 4.34
N VAL A 105 7.07 -4.93 5.49
CA VAL A 105 6.00 -4.49 6.38
C VAL A 105 5.24 -3.33 5.75
N CYS A 106 3.93 -3.48 5.69
CA CYS A 106 3.00 -2.53 5.12
C CYS A 106 1.81 -2.34 6.08
N VAL A 107 1.05 -1.25 5.86
CA VAL A 107 -0.17 -0.96 6.62
C VAL A 107 -1.31 -0.71 5.65
N GLY A 108 -2.38 -1.48 5.77
CA GLY A 108 -3.64 -1.23 5.10
C GLY A 108 -4.56 -0.39 5.99
N LEU A 109 -5.19 0.61 5.40
CA LEU A 109 -6.11 1.53 6.06
C LEU A 109 -7.40 1.58 5.27
N SER A 110 -8.54 1.54 5.95
CA SER A 110 -9.85 1.80 5.34
C SER A 110 -10.67 2.75 6.20
N ARG A 111 -11.42 3.61 5.52
CA ARG A 111 -12.41 4.52 6.13
C ARG A 111 -11.81 5.32 7.29
N VAL A 112 -10.59 5.83 7.10
CA VAL A 112 -9.88 6.58 8.15
C VAL A 112 -10.72 7.77 8.60
N GLY A 113 -10.98 7.84 9.91
CA GLY A 113 -11.81 8.87 10.54
C GLY A 113 -13.31 8.54 10.64
N SER A 114 -13.77 7.36 10.18
CA SER A 114 -15.14 6.88 10.45
C SER A 114 -15.20 5.97 11.68
N ASP A 115 -16.41 5.73 12.20
CA ASP A 115 -16.66 4.84 13.34
C ASP A 115 -16.28 3.38 13.04
N ASP A 116 -16.31 3.01 11.77
CA ASP A 116 -15.97 1.68 11.28
C ASP A 116 -14.59 1.63 10.59
N GLN A 117 -13.69 2.56 10.92
CA GLN A 117 -12.30 2.56 10.46
C GLN A 117 -11.62 1.21 10.76
N LEU A 118 -10.91 0.66 9.77
CA LEU A 118 -10.05 -0.52 9.97
C LEU A 118 -8.60 -0.21 9.60
N ILE A 119 -7.69 -0.67 10.46
CA ILE A 119 -6.23 -0.60 10.27
C ILE A 119 -5.70 -2.03 10.39
N ARG A 120 -4.83 -2.42 9.45
CA ARG A 120 -4.13 -3.70 9.51
C ARG A 120 -2.67 -3.54 9.14
N ALA A 121 -1.78 -3.97 10.02
CA ALA A 121 -0.35 -4.05 9.75
C ALA A 121 0.03 -5.51 9.47
N GLY A 122 0.98 -5.72 8.57
CA GLY A 122 1.44 -7.05 8.19
C GLY A 122 2.45 -7.00 7.05
N SER A 123 2.88 -8.18 6.59
CA SER A 123 3.71 -8.27 5.38
C SER A 123 2.90 -7.90 4.13
N LEU A 124 3.60 -7.47 3.08
CA LEU A 124 2.97 -7.19 1.78
C LEU A 124 2.13 -8.38 1.28
N ARG A 125 2.63 -9.61 1.52
CA ARG A 125 1.92 -10.86 1.23
C ARG A 125 0.61 -10.97 2.00
N GLU A 126 0.61 -10.71 3.30
CA GLU A 126 -0.60 -10.74 4.13
C GLU A 126 -1.63 -9.71 3.67
N LEU A 127 -1.17 -8.49 3.34
CA LEU A 127 -2.02 -7.42 2.84
C LEU A 127 -2.67 -7.78 1.50
N ALA A 128 -2.01 -8.54 0.63
CA ALA A 128 -2.60 -9.01 -0.63
C ALA A 128 -3.80 -9.95 -0.45
N SER A 129 -3.97 -10.50 0.76
CA SER A 129 -5.08 -11.39 1.13
C SER A 129 -6.03 -10.79 2.17
N CYS A 130 -5.84 -9.53 2.56
CA CYS A 130 -6.60 -8.94 3.65
C CYS A 130 -7.97 -8.41 3.20
N ASP A 131 -8.94 -8.48 4.10
CA ASP A 131 -10.22 -7.80 3.97
C ASP A 131 -10.27 -6.60 4.93
N LEU A 132 -10.44 -5.40 4.36
CA LEU A 132 -10.62 -4.16 5.10
C LEU A 132 -12.03 -3.57 4.89
N GLY A 133 -12.95 -4.38 4.37
CA GLY A 133 -14.34 -4.00 4.15
C GLY A 133 -14.52 -2.97 3.04
N ALA A 134 -15.43 -2.02 3.28
CA ALA A 134 -15.83 -1.02 2.29
C ALA A 134 -14.78 0.09 2.05
N PRO A 135 -14.75 0.68 0.84
CA PRO A 135 -13.92 1.84 0.54
C PRO A 135 -14.22 3.05 1.44
N LEU A 136 -13.32 4.05 1.56
CA LEU A 136 -12.08 4.26 0.82
C LEU A 136 -10.87 3.62 1.51
N HIS A 137 -9.96 3.08 0.71
CA HIS A 137 -8.73 2.45 1.19
C HIS A 137 -7.49 3.29 0.88
N SER A 138 -6.47 3.16 1.73
CA SER A 138 -5.11 3.63 1.48
C SER A 138 -4.12 2.59 2.00
N MET A 139 -2.90 2.60 1.47
CA MET A 139 -1.86 1.67 1.89
C MET A 139 -0.60 2.44 2.24
N LEU A 140 0.14 1.98 3.23
CA LEU A 140 1.45 2.48 3.60
C LEU A 140 2.49 1.41 3.34
N VAL A 141 3.60 1.80 2.73
CA VAL A 141 4.81 0.99 2.67
C VAL A 141 5.79 1.59 3.66
N THR A 142 6.26 0.79 4.61
CA THR A 142 7.16 1.28 5.66
C THR A 142 8.56 1.58 5.11
N GLY A 143 9.35 2.30 5.89
CA GLY A 143 10.76 2.57 5.66
C GLY A 143 11.53 2.04 6.85
N HIS A 144 12.40 2.86 7.44
CA HIS A 144 12.99 2.60 8.74
C HIS A 144 11.95 2.82 9.83
N LEU A 145 11.82 1.87 10.75
CA LEU A 145 10.84 1.91 11.83
C LEU A 145 11.54 2.14 13.18
N HIS A 146 11.07 3.13 13.92
CA HIS A 146 11.46 3.31 15.32
C HIS A 146 10.81 2.22 16.19
N PRO A 147 11.44 1.77 17.31
CA PRO A 147 10.85 0.76 18.21
C PRO A 147 9.39 1.06 18.62
N LEU A 148 9.08 2.33 18.88
CA LEU A 148 7.71 2.77 19.21
C LEU A 148 6.73 2.61 18.05
N GLU A 149 7.17 2.82 16.81
CA GLU A 149 6.34 2.58 15.63
C GLU A 149 6.05 1.09 15.49
N VAL A 150 7.06 0.23 15.71
CA VAL A 150 6.90 -1.23 15.70
C VAL A 150 5.87 -1.68 16.74
N ASP A 151 6.00 -1.18 17.97
CA ASP A 151 5.06 -1.51 19.06
C ASP A 151 3.64 -1.08 18.73
N MET A 152 3.47 0.08 18.09
CA MET A 152 2.16 0.55 17.66
C MET A 152 1.60 -0.28 16.50
N LEU A 153 2.42 -0.66 15.51
CA LEU A 153 2.01 -1.52 14.40
C LEU A 153 1.58 -2.92 14.86
N ARG A 154 2.22 -3.47 15.91
CA ARG A 154 1.84 -4.77 16.49
C ARG A 154 0.39 -4.81 16.98
N LEU A 155 -0.17 -3.68 17.41
CA LEU A 155 -1.57 -3.58 17.82
C LEU A 155 -2.55 -3.82 16.66
N PHE A 156 -2.09 -3.66 15.41
CA PHE A 156 -2.88 -3.84 14.20
C PHE A 156 -2.53 -5.11 13.42
N CYS A 157 -1.66 -5.96 13.97
CA CYS A 157 -1.37 -7.28 13.42
C CYS A 157 -2.48 -8.26 13.79
N SER A 158 -2.73 -9.26 12.93
CA SER A 158 -3.75 -10.28 13.22
C SER A 158 -3.26 -11.40 14.12
N ASP A 159 -1.96 -11.65 14.11
CA ASP A 159 -1.32 -12.62 14.98
C ASP A 159 -0.52 -11.92 16.07
N THR A 160 -0.49 -12.51 17.27
CA THR A 160 0.28 -12.04 18.43
C THR A 160 1.79 -12.00 18.19
N ASN A 161 2.25 -12.68 17.13
CA ASN A 161 3.63 -12.69 16.66
C ASN A 161 3.87 -11.79 15.44
N GLY A 162 3.03 -10.79 15.21
CA GLY A 162 3.14 -9.91 14.04
C GLY A 162 4.53 -9.29 13.86
N LEU A 163 4.96 -9.18 12.60
CA LEU A 163 6.20 -8.51 12.16
C LEU A 163 7.52 -9.22 12.52
N GLN A 164 7.54 -10.55 12.58
CA GLN A 164 8.76 -11.37 12.80
C GLN A 164 9.89 -11.12 11.79
N SER A 165 9.56 -10.65 10.58
CA SER A 165 10.55 -10.33 9.54
C SER A 165 11.42 -9.12 9.89
N LEU A 166 11.01 -8.30 10.86
CA LEU A 166 11.74 -7.10 11.25
C LEU A 166 13.10 -7.44 11.87
N LYS A 167 14.14 -6.78 11.35
CA LYS A 167 15.50 -6.86 11.85
C LYS A 167 15.89 -5.52 12.43
N MET A 168 16.38 -5.56 13.67
CA MET A 168 16.97 -4.39 14.30
C MET A 168 18.37 -4.17 13.73
N THR A 169 18.63 -2.99 13.17
CA THR A 169 19.94 -2.62 12.60
C THR A 169 20.80 -1.86 13.58
N ASP A 170 20.17 -1.05 14.44
CA ASP A 170 20.76 -0.34 15.57
C ASP A 170 19.73 -0.22 16.69
N SER A 171 20.09 0.38 17.83
CA SER A 171 19.21 0.51 19.00
C SER A 171 17.90 1.26 18.77
N SER A 172 17.75 1.95 17.64
CA SER A 172 16.63 2.83 17.30
C SER A 172 15.97 2.53 15.96
N THR A 173 16.45 1.55 15.19
CA THR A 173 16.01 1.33 13.79
C THR A 173 15.73 -0.13 13.48
N TYR A 174 14.51 -0.41 13.03
CA TYR A 174 14.07 -1.67 12.43
C TYR A 174 13.87 -1.53 10.93
N ILE A 175 14.18 -2.60 10.20
CA ILE A 175 13.92 -2.73 8.77
C ILE A 175 13.24 -4.07 8.48
N SER A 176 12.46 -4.14 7.39
CA SER A 176 11.87 -5.38 6.86
C SER A 176 12.49 -5.79 5.54
#